data_AF-A0A8J2JD66-F1
#
_entry.id   AF-A0A8J2JD66-F1
#
_cell.length_a   1.000
_cell.length_b   1.000
_cell.length_c   1.000
_cell.angle_alpha   90.00
_cell.angle_beta   90.00
_cell.angle_gamma   90.00
#
_symmetry.space_group_name_H-M   'P 1'
#
loop_
_entity.id
_entity.type
_entity.pdbx_description
1 polymer ?
#
loop_
_entity_poly.entity_id
_entity_poly.type
_entity_poly.pdbx_seq_one_letter_code
_entity_poly.pdbx_strand_id
1 'polypeptide(L)'
;MSYSITYPESVAHLVLADPWGLPEKPDKVFRQIPWYIKTVAYIFRPLNPFWAIRAAGPKGPALLERARPDLVNKFADLNENGNDVRFGDYIYHCNAQDPSGESAFHSLMHDFGWSKFPLIKRMPDLRQDIDITAMYGQKSWVSVISPDEFPRLRPESYVSMHILEGAGHHVYSDAKDEFNSIILRASEYAEKKLKGV
;
A
#
# COMPACT_ATOMS: atom_id res chain seq x y z
N MET A 1 8.27 -8.40 0.36
CA MET A 1 8.73 -9.24 -0.77
C MET A 1 10.25 -9.18 -1.01
N SER A 2 10.87 -8.02 -1.28
CA SER A 2 12.35 -7.98 -1.49
C SER A 2 13.15 -8.60 -0.35
N TYR A 3 12.75 -8.32 0.90
CA TYR A 3 13.33 -8.95 2.09
C TYR A 3 13.18 -10.48 2.06
N SER A 4 11.98 -10.97 1.76
CA SER A 4 11.66 -12.41 1.68
C SER A 4 12.45 -13.16 0.59
N ILE A 5 12.82 -12.48 -0.50
CA ILE A 5 13.70 -13.04 -1.54
C ILE A 5 15.15 -13.13 -1.01
N THR A 6 15.60 -12.11 -0.28
CA THR A 6 16.99 -12.02 0.18
C THR A 6 17.24 -12.93 1.40
N TYR A 7 16.26 -13.04 2.29
CA TYR A 7 16.33 -13.77 3.56
C TYR A 7 15.15 -14.75 3.69
N PRO A 8 15.07 -15.76 2.81
CA PRO A 8 13.93 -16.67 2.79
C PRO A 8 13.81 -17.48 4.09
N GLU A 9 14.92 -17.81 4.74
CA GLU A 9 14.93 -18.52 6.04
C GLU A 9 14.31 -17.73 7.18
N SER A 10 14.18 -16.41 7.04
CA SER A 10 13.60 -15.53 8.05
C SER A 10 12.11 -15.27 7.86
N VAL A 11 11.48 -15.89 6.85
CA VAL A 11 10.08 -15.62 6.48
C VAL A 11 9.32 -16.93 6.36
N ALA A 12 8.38 -17.17 7.27
CA ALA A 12 7.48 -18.32 7.20
C ALA A 12 6.30 -18.10 6.24
N HIS A 13 5.72 -16.89 6.26
CA HIS A 13 4.55 -16.53 5.47
C HIS A 13 4.62 -15.06 5.09
N LEU A 14 4.36 -14.73 3.82
CA LEU A 14 4.34 -13.37 3.33
C LEU A 14 2.91 -12.84 3.28
N VAL A 15 2.60 -11.85 4.11
CA VAL A 15 1.31 -11.14 4.03
C VAL A 15 1.48 -9.82 3.29
N LEU A 16 0.61 -9.57 2.32
CA LEU A 16 0.58 -8.37 1.50
C LEU A 16 -0.72 -7.61 1.76
N ALA A 17 -0.63 -6.47 2.44
CA ALA A 17 -1.75 -5.57 2.70
C ALA A 17 -1.82 -4.50 1.62
N ASP A 18 -2.81 -4.59 0.74
CA ASP A 18 -3.08 -3.73 -0.41
C ASP A 18 -1.79 -3.32 -1.17
N PRO A 19 -1.01 -4.31 -1.67
CA PRO A 19 0.36 -4.10 -2.10
C PRO A 19 0.46 -3.22 -3.36
N TRP A 20 0.88 -1.96 -3.17
CA TRP A 20 1.26 -1.11 -4.29
C TRP A 20 2.46 -1.68 -5.06
N GLY A 21 2.37 -1.67 -6.38
CA GLY A 21 3.44 -2.13 -7.26
C GLY A 21 3.50 -3.64 -7.48
N LEU A 22 2.45 -4.40 -7.10
CA LEU A 22 2.34 -5.80 -7.48
C LEU A 22 2.19 -5.99 -8.99
N PRO A 23 1.11 -5.50 -9.64
CA PRO A 23 0.95 -5.65 -11.08
C PRO A 23 1.92 -4.78 -11.87
N GLU A 24 2.15 -5.18 -13.11
CA GLU A 24 2.86 -4.35 -14.08
C GLU A 24 1.96 -3.20 -14.57
N LYS A 25 2.59 -2.08 -14.91
CA LYS A 25 1.94 -0.98 -15.60
C LYS A 25 1.35 -1.48 -16.93
N PRO A 26 0.05 -1.32 -17.20
CA PRO A 26 -0.50 -1.69 -18.48
C PRO A 26 0.00 -0.74 -19.59
N ASP A 27 0.41 -1.30 -20.73
CA ASP A 27 0.98 -0.54 -21.87
C ASP A 27 0.05 0.56 -22.40
N LYS A 28 -1.27 0.41 -22.21
CA LYS A 28 -2.29 1.25 -22.87
C LYS A 28 -2.82 2.41 -22.01
N VAL A 29 -2.52 2.49 -20.71
CA VAL A 29 -3.16 3.46 -19.79
C VAL A 29 -2.91 4.92 -20.22
N PHE A 30 -1.69 5.25 -20.66
CA PHE A 30 -1.32 6.63 -21.01
C PHE A 30 -1.58 7.00 -22.48
N ARG A 31 -2.06 6.07 -23.30
CA ARG A 31 -2.31 6.34 -24.73
C ARG A 31 -3.51 7.27 -24.95
N GLN A 32 -4.45 7.28 -24.01
CA GLN A 32 -5.70 8.05 -24.09
C GLN A 32 -5.66 9.41 -23.38
N ILE A 33 -4.57 9.76 -22.70
CA ILE A 33 -4.48 11.04 -21.96
C ILE A 33 -4.10 12.18 -22.93
N PRO A 34 -4.87 13.29 -22.98
CA PRO A 34 -4.56 14.45 -23.80
C PRO A 34 -3.16 15.03 -23.52
N TRP A 35 -2.49 15.53 -24.56
CA TRP A 35 -1.10 15.98 -24.49
C TRP A 35 -0.88 17.16 -23.53
N TYR A 36 -1.86 18.05 -23.37
CA TYR A 36 -1.76 19.18 -22.44
C TYR A 36 -1.76 18.72 -20.97
N ILE A 37 -2.54 17.69 -20.63
CA ILE A 37 -2.53 17.07 -19.29
C ILE A 37 -1.18 16.41 -19.05
N LYS A 38 -0.63 15.69 -20.04
CA LYS A 38 0.72 15.10 -19.95
C LYS A 38 1.79 16.17 -19.72
N THR A 39 1.66 17.32 -20.37
CA THR A 39 2.62 18.43 -20.26
C THR A 39 2.56 19.08 -18.88
N VAL A 40 1.35 19.38 -18.38
CA VAL A 40 1.17 19.88 -17.01
C VAL A 40 1.72 18.86 -16.00
N ALA A 41 1.30 17.61 -16.11
CA ALA A 41 1.73 16.58 -15.18
C ALA A 41 3.26 16.35 -15.23
N TYR A 42 3.91 16.53 -16.37
CA TYR A 42 5.38 16.51 -16.51
C TYR A 42 6.06 17.71 -15.82
N ILE A 43 5.53 18.92 -16.00
CA ILE A 43 6.05 20.15 -15.34
C ILE A 43 5.93 20.06 -13.82
N PHE A 44 4.83 19.49 -13.34
CA PHE A 44 4.54 19.34 -11.91
C PHE A 44 5.12 18.05 -11.32
N ARG A 45 5.70 17.14 -12.13
CA ARG A 45 6.34 15.90 -11.67
C ARG A 45 7.40 16.08 -10.57
N PRO A 46 8.31 17.08 -10.62
CA PRO A 46 9.27 17.29 -9.54
C PRO A 46 8.66 17.94 -8.29
N LEU A 47 7.41 18.40 -8.34
CA LEU A 47 6.75 18.96 -7.15
C LEU A 47 6.23 17.83 -6.28
N ASN A 48 6.85 17.72 -5.13
CA ASN A 48 6.41 16.83 -4.07
C ASN A 48 5.00 17.20 -3.57
N PRO A 49 4.04 16.26 -3.50
CA PRO A 49 2.63 16.55 -3.26
C PRO A 49 2.36 17.32 -1.94
N PHE A 50 3.20 17.17 -0.92
CA PHE A 50 3.08 17.90 0.35
C PHE A 50 3.74 19.28 0.37
N TRP A 51 4.23 19.80 -0.76
CA TRP A 51 4.87 21.13 -0.80
C TRP A 51 3.95 22.23 -0.26
N ALA A 52 2.65 22.16 -0.58
CA ALA A 52 1.66 23.16 -0.17
C ALA A 52 1.41 23.11 1.34
N ILE A 53 1.42 21.90 1.91
CA ILE A 53 1.27 21.70 3.36
C ILE A 53 2.48 22.23 4.10
N ARG A 54 3.70 21.98 3.59
CA ARG A 54 4.94 22.53 4.15
C ARG A 54 4.97 24.07 4.07
N ALA A 55 4.55 24.65 2.94
CA ALA A 55 4.48 26.10 2.77
C ALA A 55 3.50 26.78 3.73
N ALA A 56 2.45 26.08 4.19
CA ALA A 56 1.47 26.60 5.14
C ALA A 56 2.02 26.73 6.58
N GLY A 57 3.17 26.14 6.88
CA GLY A 57 3.85 26.25 8.18
C GLY A 57 2.93 25.89 9.36
N PRO A 58 2.84 26.71 10.42
CA PRO A 58 1.99 26.41 11.58
C PRO A 58 0.50 26.17 11.29
N LYS A 59 -0.01 26.61 10.13
CA LYS A 59 -1.41 26.35 9.70
C LYS A 59 -1.55 25.04 8.92
N GLY A 60 -0.46 24.31 8.70
CA GLY A 60 -0.41 23.06 7.95
C GLY A 60 -1.33 21.97 8.47
N PRO A 61 -1.45 21.73 9.80
CA PRO A 61 -2.40 20.74 10.31
C PRO A 61 -3.84 21.04 9.91
N ALA A 62 -4.33 22.26 10.17
CA ALA A 62 -5.69 22.65 9.79
C ALA A 62 -5.93 22.59 8.26
N LEU A 63 -4.91 22.90 7.47
CA LEU A 63 -4.97 22.74 6.01
C LEU A 63 -5.08 21.26 5.61
N LEU A 64 -4.31 20.37 6.24
CA LEU A 64 -4.35 18.94 5.99
C LEU A 64 -5.72 18.36 6.35
N GLU A 65 -6.27 18.68 7.52
CA GLU A 65 -7.58 18.18 7.96
C GLU A 65 -8.70 18.62 7.01
N ARG A 66 -8.62 19.86 6.50
CA ARG A 66 -9.57 20.36 5.50
C ARG A 66 -9.41 19.69 4.14
N ALA A 67 -8.16 19.41 3.72
CA ALA A 67 -7.87 18.81 2.43
C ALA A 67 -8.10 17.30 2.40
N ARG A 68 -7.92 16.62 3.54
CA ARG A 68 -7.99 15.16 3.70
C ARG A 68 -8.78 14.77 4.97
N PRO A 69 -10.07 15.15 5.06
CA PRO A 69 -10.90 14.79 6.21
C PRO A 69 -11.06 13.26 6.33
N ASP A 70 -10.94 12.53 5.22
CA ASP A 70 -10.97 11.07 5.18
C ASP A 70 -9.87 10.43 6.05
N LEU A 71 -8.67 11.02 6.11
CA LEU A 71 -7.57 10.50 6.91
C LEU A 71 -7.84 10.66 8.41
N VAL A 72 -8.40 11.80 8.83
CA VAL A 72 -8.72 12.06 10.23
C VAL A 72 -9.89 11.18 10.68
N ASN A 73 -10.93 11.10 9.86
CA ASN A 73 -12.14 10.33 10.18
C ASN A 73 -11.87 8.83 10.35
N LYS A 74 -10.89 8.26 9.65
CA LYS A 74 -10.48 6.85 9.80
C LYS A 74 -10.02 6.49 11.22
N PHE A 75 -9.53 7.47 11.97
CA PHE A 75 -8.99 7.29 13.33
C PHE A 75 -9.84 8.00 14.39
N ALA A 76 -11.06 8.43 14.04
CA ALA A 76 -11.95 9.12 14.96
C ALA A 76 -12.29 8.28 16.20
N ASP A 77 -12.41 6.95 16.06
CA ASP A 77 -12.61 5.99 17.16
C ASP A 77 -11.56 6.14 18.27
N LEU A 78 -10.33 6.55 17.94
CA LEU A 78 -9.26 6.72 18.93
C LEU A 78 -9.52 7.89 19.89
N ASN A 79 -10.36 8.84 19.48
CA ASN A 79 -10.73 10.02 20.26
C ASN A 79 -11.94 9.81 21.18
N GLU A 80 -12.66 8.69 21.05
CA GLU A 80 -13.92 8.45 21.78
C GLU A 80 -13.72 8.27 23.29
N ASN A 81 -12.53 7.85 23.73
CA ASN A 81 -12.22 7.57 25.14
C ASN A 81 -11.56 8.74 25.89
N GLY A 82 -11.73 9.98 25.42
CA GLY A 82 -11.13 11.17 26.05
C GLY A 82 -9.64 11.36 25.74
N ASN A 83 -9.10 10.59 24.79
CA ASN A 83 -7.78 10.86 24.23
C ASN A 83 -7.91 12.00 23.20
N ASP A 84 -7.13 13.07 23.34
CA ASP A 84 -6.99 14.11 22.30
C ASP A 84 -5.97 13.63 21.25
N VAL A 85 -6.32 12.60 20.47
CA VAL A 85 -5.46 12.10 19.39
C VAL A 85 -5.55 13.05 18.21
N ARG A 86 -4.55 13.94 18.13
CA ARG A 86 -4.38 14.90 17.04
C ARG A 86 -3.73 14.24 15.83
N PHE A 87 -4.50 13.37 15.16
CA PHE A 87 -4.02 12.64 13.99
C PHE A 87 -3.56 13.58 12.86
N GLY A 88 -4.25 14.71 12.65
CA GLY A 88 -3.85 15.75 11.71
C GLY A 88 -2.47 16.33 12.02
N ASP A 89 -2.22 16.69 13.29
CA ASP A 89 -0.91 17.18 13.75
C ASP A 89 0.18 16.12 13.54
N TYR A 90 -0.11 14.86 13.87
CA TYR A 90 0.83 13.75 13.69
C TYR A 90 1.26 13.61 12.21
N ILE A 91 0.29 13.50 11.30
CA ILE A 91 0.58 13.35 9.86
C ILE A 91 1.29 14.59 9.31
N TYR A 92 0.89 15.79 9.75
CA TYR A 92 1.58 17.02 9.38
C TYR A 92 3.05 16.96 9.79
N HIS A 93 3.35 16.68 11.05
CA HIS A 93 4.73 16.70 11.54
C HIS A 93 5.60 15.57 10.97
N CYS A 94 5.01 14.44 10.59
CA CYS A 94 5.71 13.41 9.80
C CYS A 94 6.15 13.89 8.41
N ASN A 95 5.49 14.91 7.85
CA ASN A 95 5.72 15.39 6.47
C ASN A 95 6.15 16.87 6.40
N ALA A 96 6.31 17.55 7.53
CA ALA A 96 6.62 18.98 7.59
C ALA A 96 8.10 19.30 7.28
N GLN A 97 8.98 18.33 7.43
CA GLN A 97 10.43 18.46 7.23
C GLN A 97 10.84 18.12 5.80
N ASP A 98 12.15 17.94 5.57
CA ASP A 98 12.68 17.59 4.25
C ASP A 98 11.96 16.37 3.66
N PRO A 99 11.59 16.42 2.36
CA PRO A 99 10.68 15.48 1.72
C PRO A 99 11.39 14.16 1.35
N SER A 100 12.09 13.55 2.29
CA SER A 100 12.85 12.32 2.10
C SER A 100 11.94 11.14 1.72
N GLY A 101 10.79 11.01 2.38
CA GLY A 101 9.78 9.99 2.06
C GLY A 101 9.18 10.16 0.65
N GLU A 102 8.83 11.39 0.28
CA GLU A 102 8.30 11.69 -1.06
C GLU A 102 9.35 11.43 -2.15
N SER A 103 10.60 11.83 -1.88
CA SER A 103 11.74 11.62 -2.79
C SER A 103 12.08 10.15 -2.94
N ALA A 104 12.07 9.39 -1.84
CA ALA A 104 12.26 7.95 -1.85
C ALA A 104 11.13 7.26 -2.62
N PHE A 105 9.87 7.60 -2.34
CA PHE A 105 8.73 7.06 -3.09
C PHE A 105 8.84 7.39 -4.59
N HIS A 106 9.18 8.63 -4.95
CA HIS A 106 9.40 9.03 -6.35
C HIS A 106 10.54 8.25 -7.02
N SER A 107 11.60 7.89 -6.29
CA SER A 107 12.70 7.06 -6.82
C SER A 107 12.26 5.60 -7.12
N LEU A 108 11.24 5.12 -6.43
CA LEU A 108 10.63 3.80 -6.63
C LEU A 108 9.55 3.81 -7.72
N MET A 109 9.06 4.99 -8.10
CA MET A 109 8.02 5.15 -9.11
C MET A 109 8.58 5.22 -10.54
N HIS A 110 7.78 4.70 -11.47
CA HIS A 110 7.84 4.93 -12.90
C HIS A 110 6.57 5.66 -13.34
N ASP A 111 6.73 6.76 -14.07
CA ASP A 111 5.64 7.68 -14.44
C ASP A 111 4.75 8.09 -13.24
N PHE A 112 3.43 8.04 -13.41
CA PHE A 112 2.45 8.48 -12.42
C PHE A 112 1.95 7.31 -11.57
N GLY A 113 2.69 6.98 -10.51
CA GLY A 113 2.21 6.05 -9.48
C GLY A 113 2.36 4.57 -9.81
N TRP A 114 3.19 4.17 -10.78
CA TRP A 114 3.52 2.77 -11.02
C TRP A 114 4.87 2.41 -10.42
N SER A 115 5.09 1.16 -10.04
CA SER A 115 6.41 0.72 -9.57
C SER A 115 7.40 0.62 -10.73
N LYS A 116 8.63 1.10 -10.51
CA LYS A 116 9.75 0.91 -11.43
C LYS A 116 10.15 -0.56 -11.59
N PHE A 117 9.96 -1.34 -10.53
CA PHE A 117 10.26 -2.77 -10.50
C PHE A 117 9.02 -3.53 -9.97
N PRO A 118 8.06 -3.86 -10.85
CA PRO A 118 6.84 -4.56 -10.45
C PRO A 118 7.15 -5.88 -9.75
N LEU A 119 6.48 -6.12 -8.63
CA LEU A 119 6.74 -7.30 -7.79
C LEU A 119 6.33 -8.60 -8.48
N ILE A 120 5.33 -8.56 -9.37
CA ILE A 120 4.91 -9.73 -10.17
C ILE A 120 6.07 -10.36 -10.96
N LYS A 121 7.00 -9.54 -11.49
CA LYS A 121 8.18 -10.02 -12.24
C LYS A 121 9.22 -10.71 -11.37
N ARG A 122 9.15 -10.48 -10.06
CA ARG A 122 10.08 -11.02 -9.05
C ARG A 122 9.46 -12.17 -8.26
N MET A 123 8.23 -12.56 -8.60
CA MET A 123 7.52 -13.69 -8.00
C MET A 123 8.27 -15.02 -8.18
N PRO A 124 8.92 -15.29 -9.33
CA PRO A 124 9.73 -16.50 -9.50
C PRO A 124 10.96 -16.55 -8.59
N ASP A 125 11.50 -15.40 -8.17
CA ASP A 125 12.69 -15.33 -7.30
C ASP A 125 12.35 -15.65 -5.83
N LEU A 126 11.07 -15.65 -5.46
CA LEU A 126 10.63 -15.98 -4.10
C LEU A 126 10.60 -17.50 -3.94
N ARG A 127 11.29 -18.02 -2.91
CA ARG A 127 11.38 -19.45 -2.57
C ARG A 127 9.98 -20.09 -2.53
N GLN A 128 9.80 -21.26 -3.15
CA GLN A 128 8.48 -21.86 -3.42
C GLN A 128 7.70 -22.27 -2.16
N ASP A 129 8.39 -22.56 -1.07
CA ASP A 129 7.80 -22.90 0.23
C ASP A 129 7.31 -21.68 1.01
N ILE A 130 7.61 -20.45 0.57
CA ILE A 130 7.07 -19.22 1.18
C ILE A 130 5.66 -19.01 0.64
N ASP A 131 4.70 -19.15 1.54
CA ASP A 131 3.27 -18.96 1.27
C ASP A 131 2.92 -17.48 1.26
N ILE A 132 1.86 -17.13 0.52
CA ILE A 132 1.43 -15.74 0.36
C ILE A 132 -0.04 -15.58 0.70
N THR A 133 -0.36 -14.57 1.52
CA THR A 133 -1.73 -14.06 1.67
C THR A 133 -1.75 -12.61 1.22
N ALA A 134 -2.52 -12.29 0.18
CA ALA A 134 -2.77 -10.92 -0.24
C ALA A 134 -4.16 -10.46 0.18
N MET A 135 -4.26 -9.21 0.59
CA MET A 135 -5.52 -8.53 0.94
C MET A 135 -5.60 -7.26 0.11
N TYR A 136 -6.76 -6.99 -0.49
CA TYR A 136 -7.00 -5.76 -1.25
C TYR A 136 -8.26 -5.07 -0.76
N GLY A 137 -8.25 -3.73 -0.79
CA GLY A 137 -9.47 -2.97 -0.54
C GLY A 137 -10.34 -2.93 -1.78
N GLN A 138 -11.65 -3.21 -1.65
CA GLN A 138 -12.59 -3.15 -2.77
C GLN A 138 -12.60 -1.78 -3.48
N LYS A 139 -12.39 -0.71 -2.72
CA LYS A 139 -12.36 0.69 -3.21
C LYS A 139 -10.93 1.23 -3.29
N SER A 140 -9.92 0.37 -3.28
CA SER A 140 -8.53 0.82 -3.38
C SER A 140 -8.24 1.46 -4.73
N TRP A 141 -7.35 2.45 -4.72
CA TRP A 141 -6.78 3.04 -5.93
C TRP A 141 -5.64 2.18 -6.51
N VAL A 142 -5.13 1.23 -5.72
CA VAL A 142 -4.09 0.30 -6.14
C VAL A 142 -4.69 -0.74 -7.07
N SER A 143 -3.99 -1.04 -8.16
CA SER A 143 -4.42 -2.06 -9.11
C SER A 143 -4.37 -3.45 -8.48
N VAL A 144 -5.49 -4.16 -8.55
CA VAL A 144 -5.65 -5.51 -8.03
C VAL A 144 -5.28 -6.51 -9.12
N ILE A 145 -4.50 -7.53 -8.77
CA ILE A 145 -4.27 -8.68 -9.65
C ILE A 145 -5.53 -9.56 -9.69
N SER A 146 -5.81 -10.19 -10.84
CA SER A 146 -6.96 -11.09 -10.93
C SER A 146 -6.85 -12.23 -9.92
N PRO A 147 -7.94 -12.59 -9.20
CA PRO A 147 -7.98 -13.74 -8.31
C PRO A 147 -7.58 -15.05 -9.00
N ASP A 148 -7.84 -15.16 -10.29
CA ASP A 148 -7.49 -16.35 -11.09
C ASP A 148 -6.04 -16.35 -11.55
N GLU A 149 -5.42 -15.17 -11.66
CA GLU A 149 -4.04 -15.02 -12.14
C GLU A 149 -3.05 -15.22 -11.00
N PHE A 150 -3.36 -14.73 -9.81
CA PHE A 150 -2.40 -14.72 -8.71
C PHE A 150 -1.93 -16.12 -8.27
N PRO A 151 -2.82 -17.13 -8.11
CA PRO A 151 -2.38 -18.50 -7.82
C PRO A 151 -1.59 -19.14 -8.97
N ARG A 152 -1.90 -18.79 -10.23
CA ARG A 152 -1.21 -19.35 -11.40
C ARG A 152 0.26 -18.90 -11.49
N LEU A 153 0.62 -17.79 -10.85
CA LEU A 153 2.01 -17.34 -10.77
C LEU A 153 2.87 -18.22 -9.85
N ARG A 154 2.24 -19.00 -8.96
CA ARG A 154 2.93 -19.88 -8.01
C ARG A 154 2.14 -21.18 -7.81
N PRO A 155 2.05 -22.04 -8.83
CA PRO A 155 1.19 -23.22 -8.79
C PRO A 155 1.60 -24.25 -7.72
N GLU A 156 2.87 -24.26 -7.33
CA GLU A 156 3.43 -25.16 -6.31
C GLU A 156 3.48 -24.55 -4.89
N SER A 157 2.91 -23.35 -4.71
CA SER A 157 2.92 -22.64 -3.42
C SER A 157 1.50 -22.33 -2.96
N TYR A 158 1.29 -22.23 -1.65
CA TYR A 158 0.02 -21.69 -1.15
C TYR A 158 -0.05 -20.18 -1.44
N VAL A 159 -1.12 -19.78 -2.14
CA VAL A 159 -1.46 -18.38 -2.38
C VAL A 159 -2.93 -18.18 -2.05
N SER A 160 -3.21 -17.27 -1.12
CA SER A 160 -4.57 -16.80 -0.80
C SER A 160 -4.72 -15.34 -1.17
N MET A 161 -5.92 -14.96 -1.62
CA MET A 161 -6.27 -13.57 -1.91
C MET A 161 -7.64 -13.23 -1.35
N HIS A 162 -7.73 -12.08 -0.69
CA HIS A 162 -8.95 -11.57 -0.07
C HIS A 162 -9.25 -10.16 -0.58
N ILE A 163 -10.51 -9.89 -0.91
CA ILE A 163 -11.01 -8.54 -1.19
C ILE A 163 -11.85 -8.12 0.01
N LEU A 164 -11.41 -7.08 0.73
CA LEU A 164 -12.10 -6.57 1.90
C LEU A 164 -13.15 -5.56 1.44
N GLU A 165 -14.42 -5.87 1.72
CA GLU A 165 -15.55 -5.11 1.23
C GLU A 165 -15.60 -3.71 1.85
N GLY A 166 -15.92 -2.70 1.04
CA GLY A 166 -16.00 -1.31 1.49
C GLY A 166 -14.65 -0.63 1.79
N ALA A 167 -13.57 -1.39 1.97
CA ALA A 167 -12.25 -0.89 2.33
C ALA A 167 -11.53 -0.18 1.16
N GLY A 168 -10.81 0.88 1.48
CA GLY A 168 -9.85 1.53 0.57
C GLY A 168 -8.44 0.97 0.74
N HIS A 169 -7.43 1.78 0.41
CA HIS A 169 -6.02 1.35 0.47
C HIS A 169 -5.54 0.98 1.88
N HIS A 170 -6.04 1.67 2.91
CA HIS A 170 -5.69 1.39 4.31
C HIS A 170 -6.60 0.29 4.87
N VAL A 171 -6.50 -0.92 4.29
CA VAL A 171 -7.34 -2.08 4.63
C VAL A 171 -7.35 -2.43 6.12
N TYR A 172 -6.22 -2.22 6.79
CA TYR A 172 -6.05 -2.43 8.23
C TYR A 172 -6.84 -1.44 9.10
N SER A 173 -7.21 -0.29 8.55
CA SER A 173 -8.03 0.72 9.22
C SER A 173 -9.49 0.61 8.82
N ASP A 174 -9.76 0.42 7.51
CA ASP A 174 -11.12 0.46 6.97
C ASP A 174 -11.92 -0.81 7.26
N ALA A 175 -11.24 -1.96 7.37
CA ALA A 175 -11.83 -3.26 7.64
C ALA A 175 -11.04 -4.00 8.72
N LYS A 176 -10.76 -3.31 9.83
CA LYS A 176 -9.86 -3.76 10.92
C LYS A 176 -10.17 -5.18 11.43
N ASP A 177 -11.43 -5.52 11.64
CA ASP A 177 -11.83 -6.82 12.20
C ASP A 177 -11.59 -7.97 11.21
N GLU A 178 -11.95 -7.76 9.93
CA GLU A 178 -11.71 -8.73 8.87
C GLU A 178 -10.21 -8.89 8.59
N PHE A 179 -9.48 -7.77 8.47
CA PHE A 179 -8.03 -7.75 8.30
C PHE A 179 -7.32 -8.54 9.41
N ASN A 180 -7.64 -8.26 10.67
CA ASN A 180 -7.06 -8.95 11.82
C ASN A 180 -7.38 -10.45 11.80
N SER A 181 -8.62 -10.83 11.46
CA SER A 181 -9.00 -12.23 11.34
C SER A 181 -8.18 -12.97 10.27
N ILE A 182 -7.93 -12.34 9.12
CA ILE A 182 -7.11 -12.92 8.05
C ILE A 182 -5.65 -13.06 8.50
N ILE A 183 -5.09 -12.05 9.18
CA ILE A 183 -3.72 -12.10 9.73
C ILE A 183 -3.57 -13.26 10.71
N LEU A 184 -4.52 -13.42 11.64
CA LEU A 184 -4.48 -14.49 12.64
C LEU A 184 -4.54 -15.86 11.98
N ARG A 185 -5.44 -16.07 11.01
CA ARG A 185 -5.53 -17.32 10.24
C ARG A 185 -4.25 -17.64 9.48
N ALA A 186 -3.65 -16.65 8.81
CA ALA A 186 -2.39 -16.82 8.10
C ALA A 186 -1.24 -17.18 9.06
N SER A 187 -1.22 -16.56 10.25
CA SER A 187 -0.21 -16.83 11.28
C SER A 187 -0.36 -18.24 11.86
N GLU A 188 -1.59 -18.67 12.19
CA GLU A 188 -1.87 -20.03 12.66
C GLU A 188 -1.52 -21.10 11.61
N TYR A 189 -1.82 -20.82 10.33
CA TYR A 189 -1.44 -21.69 9.22
C TYR A 189 0.08 -21.86 9.11
N ALA A 190 0.82 -20.75 9.14
CA ALA A 190 2.27 -20.76 9.10
C ALA A 190 2.87 -21.51 10.29
N GLU A 191 2.34 -21.32 11.49
CA GLU A 191 2.80 -22.01 12.69
C GLU A 191 2.60 -23.52 12.61
N LYS A 192 1.43 -23.97 12.13
CA LYS A 192 1.13 -25.39 11.90
C LYS A 192 2.10 -26.01 10.90
N LYS A 193 2.31 -25.35 9.76
CA LYS A 193 3.27 -25.78 8.73
C LYS A 193 4.70 -25.91 9.28
N LEU A 194 5.16 -24.94 10.07
CA LEU A 194 6.48 -24.99 10.71
C LEU A 194 6.62 -26.14 11.72
N LYS A 195 5.53 -26.50 12.41
CA LYS A 195 5.49 -27.63 13.35
C LYS A 195 5.31 -28.98 12.64
N GLY A 196 4.98 -28.98 11.34
CA GLY A 196 4.68 -30.19 10.57
C GLY A 196 3.37 -30.88 10.97
N VAL A 197 2.39 -30.12 11.47
CA VAL A 197 1.09 -30.60 11.97
C VAL A 197 -0.06 -30.06 11.14
#